data_AF-A0AAV3R7R7-F1
#
_entry.id   AF-A0AAV3R7R7-F1
#
_cell.length_a   1.000
_cell.length_b   1.000
_cell.length_c   1.000
_cell.angle_alpha   90.00
_cell.angle_beta   90.00
_cell.angle_gamma   90.00
#
_symmetry.space_group_name_H-M   'P 1'
#
loop_
_entity.id
_entity.type
_entity.pdbx_description
1 polymer ?
#
loop_
_entity_poly.entity_id
_entity_poly.type
_entity_poly.pdbx_seq_one_letter_code
_entity_poly.pdbx_strand_id
1 'polypeptide(L)'
;MVTKTVDLRFDTVIKPTETMRVAMAKAEVDDDVLPSTSRQRWRRFLTRKLHFLFLLVTMGNLISVLVHCDIRGSKVILGDNCHIHLYENGGISTIGGVHPRTVKNNEDGTMDIDQIEAAIGAEYIIPVLNFFFLVFLNVKILFGSWKE
;
A
#
# COMPACT_ATOMS: atom_id res chain seq x y z
N MET A 1 -21.49 -24.66 27.73
CA MET A 1 -20.29 -25.04 26.95
C MET A 1 -20.00 -23.92 25.97
N VAL A 2 -18.79 -23.34 26.00
CA VAL A 2 -18.38 -22.37 24.98
C VAL A 2 -17.91 -23.18 23.77
N THR A 3 -18.67 -23.15 22.68
CA THR A 3 -18.25 -23.72 21.40
C THR A 3 -17.09 -22.90 20.85
N LYS A 4 -15.91 -23.51 20.72
CA LYS A 4 -14.79 -22.92 19.96
C LYS A 4 -15.16 -22.97 18.47
N THR A 5 -15.50 -21.82 17.90
CA THR A 5 -15.71 -21.67 16.45
C THR A 5 -14.36 -21.57 15.76
N VAL A 6 -14.09 -22.47 14.81
CA VAL A 6 -12.93 -22.38 13.92
C VAL A 6 -13.34 -21.57 12.71
N ASP A 7 -12.75 -20.37 12.54
CA ASP A 7 -13.02 -19.47 11.41
C ASP A 7 -11.75 -19.37 10.54
N LEU A 8 -11.80 -19.97 9.36
CA LEU A 8 -10.69 -20.01 8.38
C LEU A 8 -10.97 -19.14 7.15
N ARG A 9 -11.95 -18.23 7.22
CA ARG A 9 -12.35 -17.43 6.06
C ARG A 9 -11.30 -16.39 5.70
N PHE A 10 -10.67 -15.78 6.70
CA PHE A 10 -9.65 -14.75 6.51
C PHE A 10 -8.85 -14.55 7.80
N ASP A 11 -7.61 -14.11 7.70
CA ASP A 11 -6.77 -13.83 8.87
C ASP A 11 -7.20 -12.56 9.65
N THR A 12 -7.83 -11.59 9.00
CA THR A 12 -8.39 -10.37 9.64
C THR A 12 -9.52 -10.64 10.64
N VAL A 13 -10.06 -11.87 10.71
CA VAL A 13 -11.04 -12.24 11.75
C VAL A 13 -10.40 -12.38 13.14
N ILE A 14 -9.07 -12.31 13.24
CA ILE A 14 -8.34 -12.38 14.51
C ILE A 14 -8.86 -11.33 15.50
N LYS A 15 -8.97 -11.74 16.76
CA LYS A 15 -9.32 -10.86 17.87
C LYS A 15 -8.08 -10.63 18.73
N PRO A 16 -7.92 -9.44 19.33
CA PRO A 16 -6.78 -9.17 20.20
C PRO A 16 -6.75 -10.17 21.36
N THR A 17 -5.55 -10.59 21.74
CA THR A 17 -5.34 -11.42 22.94
C THR A 17 -5.59 -10.60 24.20
N GLU A 18 -5.66 -11.27 25.36
CA GLU A 18 -5.81 -10.56 26.63
C GLU A 18 -4.61 -9.67 26.95
N THR A 19 -3.40 -10.13 26.63
CA THR A 19 -2.19 -9.32 26.78
C THR A 19 -2.22 -8.07 25.91
N MET A 20 -2.71 -8.18 24.66
CA MET A 20 -2.92 -7.03 23.78
C MET A 20 -3.96 -6.07 24.35
N ARG A 21 -5.10 -6.56 24.84
CA ARG A 21 -6.13 -5.72 25.46
C ARG A 21 -5.61 -4.94 26.67
N VAL A 22 -4.85 -5.59 27.55
CA VAL A 22 -4.23 -4.93 28.71
C VAL A 22 -3.20 -3.89 28.26
N ALA A 23 -2.39 -4.18 27.23
CA ALA A 23 -1.43 -3.23 26.70
C ALA A 23 -2.12 -2.00 26.09
N MET A 24 -3.19 -2.20 25.32
CA MET A 24 -4.01 -1.12 24.75
C MET A 24 -4.64 -0.26 25.84
N ALA A 25 -5.19 -0.87 26.90
CA ALA A 25 -5.80 -0.13 28.01
C ALA A 25 -4.80 0.68 28.83
N LYS A 26 -3.53 0.24 28.88
CA LYS A 26 -2.44 0.93 29.60
C LYS A 26 -1.64 1.89 28.71
N ALA A 27 -1.93 1.96 27.41
CA ALA A 27 -1.19 2.80 26.50
C ALA A 27 -1.40 4.28 26.85
N GLU A 28 -0.31 5.04 26.92
CA GLU A 28 -0.36 6.50 27.02
C GLU A 28 -0.92 7.05 25.70
N VAL A 29 -2.03 7.78 25.78
CA VAL A 29 -2.70 8.39 24.63
C VAL A 29 -2.30 9.85 24.54
N ASP A 30 -2.11 10.32 23.32
CA ASP A 30 -1.79 11.71 23.01
C ASP A 30 -2.36 12.05 21.64
N ASP A 31 -2.34 13.32 21.28
CA ASP A 31 -2.81 13.82 20.00
C ASP A 31 -1.84 13.39 18.88
N ASP A 32 -2.34 12.65 17.87
CA ASP A 32 -1.55 12.22 16.70
C ASP A 32 -1.51 13.28 15.58
N VAL A 33 -2.13 14.45 15.72
CA VAL A 33 -1.87 15.58 14.83
C VAL A 33 -0.67 16.38 15.35
N LEU A 34 -0.64 16.63 16.66
CA LEU A 34 0.38 17.46 17.30
C LEU A 34 1.71 16.71 17.56
N PRO A 35 2.79 17.45 17.89
CA PRO A 35 4.05 16.82 18.32
C PRO A 35 3.88 16.14 19.69
N SER A 36 3.73 14.82 19.70
CA SER A 36 3.54 14.01 20.91
C SER A 36 4.78 13.18 21.30
N THR A 37 4.90 12.85 22.59
CA THR A 37 5.97 11.99 23.12
C THR A 37 5.90 10.57 22.53
N SER A 38 4.69 10.06 22.32
CA SER A 38 4.41 8.79 21.66
C SER A 38 4.99 8.77 20.23
N ARG A 39 4.74 9.81 19.43
CA ARG A 39 5.29 9.97 18.07
C ARG A 39 6.82 10.04 18.05
N GLN A 40 7.44 10.69 19.02
CA GLN A 40 8.90 10.73 19.15
C GLN A 40 9.50 9.36 19.52
N ARG A 41 8.78 8.58 20.35
CA ARG A 41 9.20 7.22 20.75
C ARG A 41 9.21 6.27 19.55
N TRP A 42 8.18 6.32 18.70
CA TRP A 42 8.10 5.52 17.48
C TRP A 42 9.19 5.86 16.46
N ARG A 43 9.52 7.14 16.30
CA ARG A 43 10.63 7.59 15.44
C ARG A 43 11.98 6.97 15.78
N ARG A 44 12.20 6.52 17.03
CA ARG A 44 13.46 5.87 17.45
C ARG A 44 13.56 4.41 16.98
N PHE A 45 12.43 3.73 16.77
CA PHE A 45 12.39 2.34 16.32
C PHE A 45 12.49 2.19 14.79
N LEU A 46 12.33 3.30 14.05
CA LEU A 46 12.34 3.30 12.59
C LEU A 46 13.57 4.05 12.07
N THR A 47 14.25 3.48 11.08
CA THR A 47 15.40 4.08 10.43
C THR A 47 15.03 5.42 9.78
N ARG A 48 15.39 6.54 10.43
CA ARG A 48 15.55 7.96 10.00
C ARG A 48 14.62 8.63 8.98
N LYS A 49 13.75 7.94 8.23
CA LYS A 49 12.96 8.48 7.12
C LYS A 49 11.52 7.96 7.03
N LEU A 50 11.08 7.05 7.91
CA LEU A 50 9.68 6.61 7.95
C LEU A 50 8.91 7.36 9.03
N HIS A 51 7.94 8.17 8.60
CA HIS A 51 6.80 8.58 9.42
C HIS A 51 5.69 7.56 9.17
N PHE A 52 5.24 6.89 10.23
CA PHE A 52 4.16 5.92 10.11
C PHE A 52 2.82 6.60 10.35
N LEU A 53 1.85 6.31 9.49
CA LEU A 53 0.45 6.52 9.75
C LEU A 53 -0.16 5.12 9.87
N PHE A 54 -0.75 4.80 11.02
CA PHE A 54 -1.41 3.51 11.22
C PHE A 54 -2.71 3.51 10.42
N LEU A 55 -2.65 2.95 9.22
CA LEU A 55 -3.76 2.94 8.29
C LEU A 55 -4.21 1.52 7.97
N LEU A 56 -5.49 1.42 7.62
CA LEU A 56 -5.98 0.28 6.86
C LEU A 56 -5.18 0.18 5.55
N VAL A 57 -4.86 -1.04 5.13
CA VAL A 57 -4.03 -1.34 3.95
C VAL A 57 -4.50 -0.56 2.72
N THR A 58 -5.82 -0.52 2.47
CA THR A 58 -6.43 0.25 1.38
C THR A 58 -6.06 1.74 1.39
N MET A 59 -6.08 2.39 2.55
CA MET A 59 -5.72 3.81 2.64
C MET A 59 -4.21 4.02 2.51
N GLY A 60 -3.39 3.10 3.03
CA GLY A 60 -1.95 3.11 2.84
C GLY A 60 -1.55 3.00 1.36
N ASN A 61 -2.19 2.08 0.63
CA ASN A 61 -1.98 1.88 -0.80
C ASN A 61 -2.40 3.09 -1.62
N LEU A 62 -3.58 3.65 -1.32
CA LEU A 62 -4.03 4.88 -1.95
C LEU A 62 -3.03 6.02 -1.74
N ILE A 63 -2.61 6.29 -0.51
CA ILE A 63 -1.63 7.35 -0.22
C ILE A 63 -0.31 7.07 -0.93
N SER A 64 0.15 5.82 -0.95
CA SER A 64 1.38 5.43 -1.66
C SER A 64 1.29 5.82 -3.14
N VAL A 65 0.19 5.49 -3.81
CA VAL A 65 -0.02 5.86 -5.21
C VAL A 65 -0.12 7.37 -5.38
N LEU A 66 -0.87 8.08 -4.53
CA LEU A 66 -1.02 9.55 -4.62
C LEU A 66 0.29 10.31 -4.41
N VAL A 67 1.18 9.81 -3.54
CA VAL A 67 2.48 10.43 -3.29
C VAL A 67 3.43 10.26 -4.48
N HIS A 68 3.31 9.17 -5.22
CA HIS A 68 4.18 8.88 -6.37
C HIS A 68 3.59 9.32 -7.71
N CYS A 69 2.27 9.37 -7.81
CA CYS A 69 1.53 9.92 -8.95
C CYS A 69 1.02 11.32 -8.57
N ASP A 70 1.93 12.29 -8.59
CA ASP A 70 1.70 13.67 -8.17
C ASP A 70 0.84 14.49 -9.17
N ILE A 71 0.62 13.95 -10.37
CA ILE A 71 -0.14 14.58 -11.45
C ILE A 71 -1.43 13.78 -11.71
N ARG A 72 -2.57 14.46 -11.80
CA ARG A 72 -3.82 13.81 -12.24
C ARG A 72 -3.71 13.39 -13.71
N GLY A 73 -4.20 12.20 -14.03
CA GLY A 73 -3.99 11.57 -15.33
C GLY A 73 -2.71 10.75 -15.40
N SER A 74 -1.86 10.78 -14.35
CA SER A 74 -0.74 9.85 -14.22
C SER A 74 -1.22 8.40 -14.29
N LYS A 75 -0.29 7.52 -14.69
CA LYS A 75 -0.53 6.10 -14.82
C LYS A 75 0.25 5.34 -13.76
N VAL A 76 -0.37 4.30 -13.23
CA VAL A 76 0.29 3.34 -12.34
C VAL A 76 0.25 1.97 -13.00
N ILE A 77 1.41 1.31 -13.08
CA ILE A 77 1.51 -0.04 -13.62
C ILE A 77 1.45 -1.02 -12.45
N LEU A 78 0.53 -1.97 -12.54
CA LEU A 78 0.19 -2.89 -11.46
C LEU A 78 -0.28 -4.24 -12.00
N GLY A 79 -0.26 -5.26 -11.16
CA GLY A 79 -0.74 -6.59 -11.51
C GLY A 79 -2.26 -6.63 -11.68
N ASP A 80 -2.77 -7.38 -12.64
CA ASP A 80 -4.21 -7.60 -12.85
C ASP A 80 -4.90 -8.26 -11.64
N ASN A 81 -4.17 -9.05 -10.86
CA ASN A 81 -4.67 -9.70 -9.65
C ASN A 81 -4.30 -8.99 -8.35
N CYS A 82 -3.77 -7.76 -8.41
CA CYS A 82 -3.35 -7.05 -7.20
C CYS A 82 -4.52 -6.46 -6.41
N HIS A 83 -4.30 -6.26 -5.10
CA HIS A 83 -5.33 -5.76 -4.18
C HIS A 83 -5.86 -4.37 -4.56
N ILE A 84 -4.99 -3.45 -4.98
CA ILE A 84 -5.37 -2.12 -5.46
C ILE A 84 -6.39 -2.20 -6.60
N HIS A 85 -6.19 -3.13 -7.54
CA HIS A 85 -7.04 -3.25 -8.71
C HIS A 85 -8.40 -3.88 -8.38
N LEU A 86 -8.38 -4.99 -7.64
CA LEU A 86 -9.57 -5.82 -7.43
C LEU A 86 -10.43 -5.41 -6.23
N TYR A 87 -9.80 -4.99 -5.13
CA TYR A 87 -10.47 -4.91 -3.82
C TYR A 87 -10.53 -3.51 -3.21
N GLU A 88 -9.95 -2.52 -3.87
CA GLU A 88 -9.94 -1.12 -3.37
C GLU A 88 -10.90 -0.20 -4.11
N ASN A 89 -11.88 -0.79 -4.78
CA ASN A 89 -13.05 -0.11 -5.35
C ASN A 89 -12.66 1.06 -6.29
N GLY A 90 -11.54 0.92 -7.01
CA GLY A 90 -11.03 1.93 -7.92
C GLY A 90 -10.57 3.23 -7.24
N GLY A 91 -10.22 3.21 -5.95
CA GLY A 91 -9.86 4.40 -5.17
C GLY A 91 -8.79 5.28 -5.83
N ILE A 92 -7.78 4.66 -6.45
CA ILE A 92 -6.71 5.39 -7.16
C ILE A 92 -7.23 6.21 -8.34
N SER A 93 -8.26 5.75 -9.04
CA SER A 93 -8.87 6.45 -10.16
C SER A 93 -9.87 7.48 -9.68
N THR A 94 -10.76 7.10 -8.77
CA THR A 94 -11.84 7.98 -8.28
C THR A 94 -11.31 9.15 -7.47
N ILE A 95 -10.35 8.90 -6.57
CA ILE A 95 -9.81 9.92 -5.65
C ILE A 95 -8.57 10.56 -6.28
N GLY A 96 -7.63 9.74 -6.75
CA GLY A 96 -6.35 10.20 -7.27
C GLY A 96 -6.38 10.70 -8.70
N GLY A 97 -7.41 10.35 -9.49
CA GLY A 97 -7.36 10.60 -10.93
C GLY A 97 -6.20 9.84 -11.60
N VAL A 98 -5.78 8.70 -11.04
CA VAL A 98 -4.69 7.89 -11.57
C VAL A 98 -5.26 6.74 -12.39
N HIS A 99 -4.74 6.54 -13.59
CA HIS A 99 -5.16 5.48 -14.49
C HIS A 99 -4.40 4.17 -14.21
N PRO A 100 -5.09 3.06 -13.89
CA PRO A 100 -4.45 1.77 -13.76
C PRO A 100 -4.09 1.22 -15.13
N ARG A 101 -2.83 0.82 -15.31
CA ARG A 101 -2.37 0.00 -16.43
C ARG A 101 -2.00 -1.37 -15.89
N THR A 102 -2.86 -2.36 -16.12
CA THR A 102 -2.64 -3.71 -15.62
C THR A 102 -1.66 -4.48 -16.50
N VAL A 103 -0.81 -5.28 -15.85
CA VAL A 103 0.05 -6.32 -16.44
C VAL A 103 -0.37 -7.65 -15.84
N LYS A 104 -0.30 -8.73 -16.63
CA LYS A 104 -0.71 -10.05 -16.16
C LYS A 104 0.21 -10.53 -15.05
N ASN A 105 -0.34 -10.94 -13.91
CA ASN A 105 0.44 -11.61 -12.88
C ASN A 105 0.86 -13.03 -13.32
N ASN A 106 2.08 -13.41 -12.96
CA ASN A 106 2.55 -14.79 -12.99
C ASN A 106 1.88 -15.60 -11.87
N GLU A 107 1.97 -16.93 -11.94
CA GLU A 107 1.36 -17.83 -10.94
C GLU A 107 1.92 -17.63 -9.52
N ASP A 108 3.17 -17.18 -9.42
CA ASP A 108 3.82 -16.84 -8.15
C ASP A 108 3.48 -15.42 -7.64
N GLY A 109 2.65 -14.68 -8.39
CA GLY A 109 2.25 -13.29 -8.10
C GLY A 109 3.23 -12.23 -8.61
N THR A 110 4.36 -12.61 -9.23
CA THR A 110 5.27 -11.64 -9.87
C THR A 110 4.65 -11.06 -11.15
N MET A 111 5.32 -10.06 -11.72
CA MET A 111 5.04 -9.55 -13.06
C MET A 111 6.30 -9.69 -13.89
N ASP A 112 6.14 -10.06 -15.16
CA ASP A 112 7.25 -10.16 -16.10
C ASP A 112 7.80 -8.77 -16.44
N ILE A 113 9.12 -8.60 -16.36
CA ILE A 113 9.81 -7.33 -16.59
C ILE A 113 9.56 -6.86 -18.03
N ASP A 114 9.57 -7.77 -19.00
CA ASP A 114 9.36 -7.41 -20.41
C ASP A 114 7.94 -6.83 -20.64
N GLN A 115 6.95 -7.35 -19.91
CA GLN A 115 5.58 -6.82 -19.97
C GLN A 115 5.45 -5.48 -19.26
N ILE A 116 6.19 -5.27 -18.17
CA ILE A 116 6.29 -3.99 -17.49
C ILE A 116 6.92 -2.95 -18.45
N GLU A 117 8.05 -3.28 -19.07
CA GLU A 117 8.74 -2.39 -20.04
C GLU A 117 7.87 -2.09 -21.24
N ALA A 118 7.18 -3.08 -21.80
CA ALA A 118 6.22 -2.87 -22.89
C ALA A 118 5.06 -1.94 -22.47
N ALA A 119 4.60 -2.03 -21.22
CA ALA A 119 3.57 -1.15 -20.68
C ALA A 119 4.05 0.31 -20.50
N ILE A 120 5.36 0.53 -20.38
CA ILE A 120 6.00 1.87 -20.40
C ILE A 120 6.15 2.36 -21.85
N GLY A 121 6.74 1.52 -22.70
CA GLY A 121 7.24 1.88 -24.02
C GLY A 121 6.18 2.09 -25.09
N ALA A 122 4.95 1.60 -24.90
CA ALA A 122 3.86 1.76 -25.87
C ALA A 122 3.41 3.23 -26.09
N GLU A 123 3.92 4.20 -25.31
CA GLU A 123 3.39 5.57 -25.29
C GLU A 123 4.46 6.69 -25.22
N TYR A 124 5.65 6.53 -25.82
CA TYR A 124 6.68 7.58 -25.95
C TYR A 124 6.26 8.82 -26.80
N ILE A 125 5.02 9.31 -26.68
CA ILE A 125 4.48 10.47 -27.41
C ILE A 125 4.18 11.66 -26.48
N ILE A 126 4.22 11.53 -25.14
CA ILE A 126 3.96 12.68 -24.24
C ILE A 126 5.01 12.77 -23.11
N PRO A 127 5.79 13.87 -23.02
CA PRO A 127 7.02 13.95 -22.22
C PRO A 127 6.80 14.23 -20.72
N VAL A 128 5.66 13.87 -20.13
CA VAL A 128 5.27 14.34 -18.77
C VAL A 128 4.67 13.26 -17.87
N LEU A 129 5.18 12.02 -17.92
CA LEU A 129 4.68 10.93 -17.07
C LEU A 129 5.75 10.47 -16.07
N ASN A 130 5.55 10.82 -14.80
CA ASN A 130 6.18 10.11 -13.68
C ASN A 130 5.54 8.72 -13.60
N PHE A 131 6.30 7.67 -13.94
CA PHE A 131 5.85 6.29 -13.81
C PHE A 131 6.18 5.73 -12.43
N PHE A 132 5.21 5.07 -11.81
CA PHE A 132 5.38 4.35 -10.55
C PHE A 132 4.89 2.91 -10.68
N PHE A 133 5.71 1.96 -10.21
CA PHE A 133 5.42 0.54 -10.25
C PHE A 133 5.16 0.02 -8.85
N LEU A 134 4.06 -0.72 -8.69
CA LEU A 134 3.85 -1.52 -7.50
C LEU A 134 3.78 -2.99 -7.87
N VAL A 135 4.80 -3.74 -7.45
CA VAL A 135 4.74 -5.20 -7.36
C VAL A 135 4.20 -5.52 -5.97
N PHE A 136 2.92 -5.88 -5.87
CA PHE A 136 2.36 -6.43 -4.64
C PHE A 136 2.59 -7.93 -4.59
N LEU A 137 3.76 -8.32 -4.11
CA LEU A 137 4.00 -9.64 -3.55
C LEU A 137 4.18 -9.47 -2.05
N ASN A 138 3.49 -10.31 -1.27
CA ASN A 138 3.60 -10.46 0.18
C ASN A 138 4.78 -9.68 0.80
N VAL A 139 4.49 -8.45 1.27
CA VAL A 139 5.39 -7.57 2.04
C VAL A 139 6.74 -7.24 1.37
N LYS A 140 6.75 -6.87 0.07
CA LYS A 140 7.91 -6.16 -0.49
C LYS A 140 7.52 -5.10 -1.52
N ILE A 141 7.50 -3.85 -1.07
CA ILE A 141 7.42 -2.67 -1.95
C ILE A 141 8.80 -2.52 -2.61
N LEU A 142 8.89 -2.78 -3.92
CA LEU A 142 10.08 -2.44 -4.69
C LEU A 142 10.01 -0.97 -5.08
N PHE A 143 10.88 -0.16 -4.48
CA PHE A 143 11.04 1.26 -4.83
C PHE A 143 11.97 1.37 -6.04
N GLY A 144 11.48 1.93 -7.13
CA GLY A 144 12.28 2.32 -8.29
C GLY A 144 11.67 3.54 -8.97
N SER A 145 12.31 4.69 -8.84
CA SER A 145 12.07 5.85 -9.72
C SER A 145 13.06 5.73 -10.87
N TRP A 146 12.57 5.62 -12.10
CA TRP A 146 13.44 5.71 -13.28
C TRP A 146 13.67 7.20 -13.60
N LYS A 147 14.66 7.78 -12.93
CA LYS A 147 15.29 9.04 -13.32
C LYS A 147 16.79 8.80 -13.41
N GLU A 148 17.27 8.54 -14.63
CA GLU A 148 18.58 9.00 -15.07
C GLU A 148 18.36 10.15 -16.06
#